data_AF-A0A0G0ETL8-F1
#
_entry.id   AF-A0A0G0ETL8-F1
#
_cell.length_a   1.000
_cell.length_b   1.000
_cell.length_c   1.000
_cell.angle_alpha   90.00
_cell.angle_beta   90.00
_cell.angle_gamma   90.00
#
_symmetry.space_group_name_H-M   'P 1'
#
loop_
_entity.id
_entity.type
_entity.pdbx_description
1 polymer ?
#
loop_
_entity_poly.entity_id
_entity_poly.type
_entity_poly.pdbx_seq_one_letter_code
_entity_poly.pdbx_strand_id
1 'polypeptide(L)' 'MGLEQKITLVKKLEALVAFQKECLDIGNWDDYDKVENKIKKVEDEIIYTKP' A
#
# COMPACT_ATOMS: atom_id res chain seq x y z
N MET A 1 -10.94 14.05 4.05
CA MET A 1 -10.04 13.25 4.91
C MET A 1 -9.11 14.17 5.71
N GLY A 2 -8.93 13.90 7.00
CA GLY A 2 -8.04 14.67 7.88
C GLY A 2 -6.55 14.37 7.65
N LEU A 3 -5.66 15.27 8.09
CA LEU A 3 -4.20 15.12 7.94
C LEU A 3 -3.67 13.83 8.60
N GLU A 4 -4.16 13.49 9.79
CA GLU A 4 -3.76 12.29 10.53
C GLU A 4 -4.13 10.99 9.80
N GLN A 5 -5.28 10.98 9.12
CA GLN A 5 -5.72 9.85 8.31
C GLN A 5 -4.84 9.69 7.06
N LYS A 6 -4.46 10.80 6.40
CA LYS A 6 -3.50 10.79 5.29
C LYS A 6 -2.15 10.22 5.71
N ILE A 7 -1.61 10.69 6.85
CA ILE A 7 -0.32 10.19 7.37
C ILE A 7 -0.39 8.70 7.69
N THR A 8 -1.51 8.24 8.26
CA THR A 8 -1.72 6.82 8.54
C THR A 8 -1.73 5.97 7.26
N LEU A 9 -2.42 6.43 6.21
CA LEU A 9 -2.46 5.75 4.92
C LEU A 9 -1.09 5.72 4.24
N VAL A 10 -0.32 6.81 4.30
CA VAL A 10 1.05 6.85 3.77
C VAL A 10 1.96 5.84 4.49
N LYS A 11 1.90 5.77 5.82
CA LYS A 11 2.68 4.76 6.59
C LYS A 11 2.27 3.33 6.24
N LYS A 12 0.98 3.09 6.03
CA LYS A 12 0.48 1.79 5.58
C LYS A 12 1.01 1.44 4.19
N LEU A 13 1.07 2.41 3.29
CA LEU A 13 1.63 2.26 1.95
C LEU A 13 3.13 1.90 2.03
N GLU A 14 3.91 2.61 2.85
CA GLU A 14 5.34 2.31 3.07
C GLU A 14 5.56 0.85 3.52
N ALA A 15 4.77 0.38 4.48
CA ALA A 15 4.85 -1.00 4.97
C ALA A 15 4.49 -2.03 3.88
N LEU A 16 3.47 -1.75 3.07
CA LEU A 16 3.07 -2.62 1.97
C LEU A 16 4.15 -2.72 0.88
N VAL A 17 4.78 -1.59 0.53
CA VAL A 17 5.87 -1.57 -0.46
C VAL A 17 7.10 -2.31 0.05
N ALA A 18 7.45 -2.14 1.34
CA ALA A 18 8.54 -2.89 1.94
C ALA A 18 8.28 -4.41 1.89
N PHE A 19 7.08 -4.85 2.26
CA PHE A 19 6.71 -6.26 2.19
C PHE A 19 6.63 -6.78 0.74
N GLN A 20 6.18 -5.97 -0.20
CA GLN A 20 6.19 -6.33 -1.63
C GLN A 20 7.62 -6.59 -2.14
N LYS A 21 8.59 -5.78 -1.69
CA LYS A 21 10.01 -6.01 -1.99
C LYS A 21 10.50 -7.33 -1.40
N GLU A 22 10.17 -7.63 -0.15
CA GLU A 22 10.54 -8.92 0.47
C GLU A 22 9.96 -10.10 -0.32
N CYS A 23 8.74 -9.98 -0.84
CA CYS A 23 8.14 -10.99 -1.71
C CYS A 23 8.96 -11.23 -2.99
N LEU A 24 9.50 -10.17 -3.61
CA LEU A 24 10.40 -10.29 -4.76
C LEU A 24 11.70 -11.01 -4.38
N ASP A 25 12.29 -10.65 -3.24
CA ASP A 25 13.57 -11.19 -2.79
C ASP A 25 13.50 -12.70 -2.52
N ILE A 26 12.34 -13.21 -2.06
CA ILE A 26 12.12 -14.65 -1.77
C ILE A 26 11.36 -15.39 -2.88
N GLY A 27 10.94 -14.71 -3.95
CA GLY A 27 10.14 -15.30 -5.03
C GLY A 27 8.71 -15.71 -4.63
N ASN A 28 8.11 -15.05 -3.63
CA ASN A 28 6.73 -15.27 -3.22
C ASN A 28 5.75 -14.44 -4.07
N TRP A 29 5.45 -14.95 -5.28
CA TRP A 29 4.59 -14.28 -6.25
C TRP A 29 3.12 -14.19 -5.82
N ASP A 30 2.62 -15.20 -5.10
CA ASP A 30 1.23 -15.21 -4.60
C ASP A 30 0.95 -14.04 -3.65
N ASP A 31 1.85 -13.77 -2.71
CA ASP A 31 1.69 -12.65 -1.80
C ASP A 31 2.07 -11.32 -2.46
N TYR A 32 3.00 -11.32 -3.42
CA TYR A 32 3.29 -10.14 -4.24
C TYR A 32 2.02 -9.59 -4.91
N ASP A 33 1.25 -10.44 -5.60
CA ASP A 33 0.02 -10.04 -6.30
C ASP A 33 -1.06 -9.55 -5.33
N LYS A 34 -1.19 -10.20 -4.16
CA LYS A 34 -2.14 -9.77 -3.12
C LYS A 34 -1.76 -8.39 -2.57
N VAL A 35 -0.47 -8.13 -2.41
CA VAL A 35 0.04 -6.86 -1.88
C VAL A 35 -0.09 -5.75 -2.90
N GLU A 36 0.19 -6.03 -4.17
CA GLU A 36 -0.01 -5.06 -5.26
C GLU A 36 -1.47 -4.56 -5.31
N ASN A 37 -2.43 -5.48 -5.20
CA ASN A 37 -3.84 -5.12 -5.14
C ASN A 37 -4.21 -4.27 -3.91
N LYS A 38 -3.53 -4.45 -2.78
CA LYS A 38 -3.72 -3.64 -1.57
C LYS A 38 -3.08 -2.25 -1.71
N ILE A 39 -1.90 -2.17 -2.33
CA ILE A 39 -1.19 -0.92 -2.62
C ILE A 39 -2.09 -0.01 -3.46
N LYS A 40 -2.61 -0.51 -4.59
CA LYS A 40 -3.50 0.27 -5.48
C LYS A 40 -4.71 0.86 -4.74
N LYS A 41 -5.34 0.09 -3.86
CA LYS A 41 -6.48 0.58 -3.04
C LYS A 41 -6.07 1.70 -2.09
N VAL A 42 -4.92 1.55 -1.42
CA VAL A 42 -4.41 2.59 -0.50
C VAL A 42 -4.01 3.85 -1.27
N GLU A 43 -3.40 3.70 -2.45
CA GLU A 43 -3.06 4.83 -3.34
C GLU A 43 -4.33 5.56 -3.80
N ASP A 44 -5.36 4.82 -4.22
CA ASP A 44 -6.65 5.40 -4.60
C ASP A 44 -7.30 6.15 -3.44
N GLU A 45 -7.24 5.60 -2.22
CA GLU A 45 -7.74 6.28 -1.01
C GLU A 45 -6.99 7.58 -0.72
N ILE A 46 -5.66 7.63 -0.95
CA ILE A 46 -4.84 8.83 -0.75
C ILE A 46 -5.11 9.89 -1.82
N ILE A 47 -5.22 9.48 -3.10
CA ILE A 47 -5.31 10.36 -4.27
C ILE A 47 -6.75 10.85 -4.47
N TYR A 48 -7.72 9.95 -4.44
CA TYR A 48 -9.11 10.20 -4.82
C TYR A 48 -10.04 10.38 -3.63
N THR A 49 -9.53 10.65 -2.42
CA THR A 49 -10.39 11.07 -1.32
C THR A 49 -11.13 12.35 -1.73
N LYS A 50 -12.39 12.19 -2.16
CA LYS A 50 -13.27 13.32 -2.48
C LYS A 50 -13.32 14.25 -1.26
N PRO A 51 -13.27 15.58 -1.48
CA PRO A 51 -13.51 16.55 -0.43
C PRO A 51 -14.86 16.33 0.24
#